data_AF-A0AAD5YKN6-F1
#
_entry.id   AF-A0AAD5YKN6-F1
#
_cell.length_a   1.000
_cell.length_b   1.000
_cell.length_c   1.000
_cell.angle_alpha   90.00
_cell.angle_beta   90.00
_cell.angle_gamma   90.00
#
_symmetry.space_group_name_H-M   'P 1'
#
loop_
_entity.id
_entity.type
_entity.pdbx_description
1 polymer ?
#
loop_
_entity_poly.entity_id
_entity_poly.type
_entity_poly.pdbx_seq_one_letter_code
_entity_poly.pdbx_strand_id
1 'polypeptide(L)'
;MGFLLNISENRLRILAASAGTTLPKYWILSSRTPPPITKYAIERLLQSDDGPDDTKIPSLTAPIVELEVDSVMIEHRGALFVIGSTGEGLLMAESVLDILKAIFDTLEIKGTPMFIARSVARRQVLGFPVTQAYRQMPLLGKRARRLYETVYGAEEYEHFCDDNQHIHGVPRPDPSHDVDEDDEGEEIEDGGDESSIDKEDKANRIRAAQQPMFRHKPEHDVESIFWVLFFTLIQANPSQTTKEVDNVSRSFYNQTLRYFRQHQIRDHAVCDGREFVLLSSKDEIKSMLHPELGSLAGMLIAMICQIAPEYGHLSGVLDPLHLHEAMRRILLNQIAKMEGNPIPLQPGNPRPGPQVHDAQPSSSV
;
A
#
# COMPACT_ATOMS: atom_id res chain seq x y z
N MET A 1 -54.76 22.11 -11.94
CA MET A 1 -54.51 22.79 -10.65
C MET A 1 -54.20 21.70 -9.64
N GLY A 2 -53.04 21.51 -9.04
CA GLY A 2 -51.81 22.28 -8.83
C GLY A 2 -51.25 21.82 -7.48
N PHE A 3 -49.92 21.62 -7.39
CA PHE A 3 -49.08 21.35 -6.19
C PHE A 3 -49.23 19.97 -5.52
N LEU A 4 -48.21 19.09 -5.45
CA LEU A 4 -46.83 19.10 -4.91
C LEU A 4 -46.71 18.68 -3.42
N LEU A 5 -45.86 17.65 -3.23
CA LEU A 5 -45.07 17.24 -2.06
C LEU A 5 -45.79 16.69 -0.82
N ASN A 6 -45.46 15.45 -0.42
CA ASN A 6 -44.43 15.16 0.60
C ASN A 6 -44.61 13.69 1.11
N ILE A 7 -43.71 12.77 0.74
CA ILE A 7 -43.65 11.43 1.35
C ILE A 7 -42.36 11.38 2.17
N SER A 8 -42.52 11.51 3.49
CA SER A 8 -41.48 11.32 4.49
C SER A 8 -41.22 9.84 4.75
N GLU A 9 -39.93 9.50 4.78
CA GLU A 9 -39.28 8.57 5.71
C GLU A 9 -40.06 7.32 6.16
N ASN A 10 -39.64 6.15 5.67
CA ASN A 10 -39.39 4.95 6.48
C ASN A 10 -39.00 3.78 5.57
N ARG A 11 -37.70 3.43 5.51
CA ARG A 11 -37.19 2.07 5.20
C ARG A 11 -35.66 2.01 5.20
N LEU A 12 -35.05 2.09 6.38
CA LEU A 12 -33.70 1.60 6.64
C LEU A 12 -33.64 0.92 8.02
N ARG A 13 -34.32 -0.22 8.12
CA ARG A 13 -34.07 -1.24 9.13
C ARG A 13 -34.37 -2.58 8.50
N ILE A 14 -33.35 -3.22 7.95
CA ILE A 14 -33.10 -4.67 7.87
C ILE A 14 -31.76 -4.82 7.13
N LEU A 15 -30.75 -5.23 7.89
CA LEU A 15 -29.44 -5.85 7.55
C LEU A 15 -28.34 -5.38 8.51
N ALA A 16 -28.63 -5.47 9.81
CA ALA A 16 -27.63 -5.41 10.87
C ALA A 16 -27.97 -6.49 11.90
N ALA A 17 -27.83 -7.76 11.49
CA ALA A 17 -27.97 -8.91 12.38
C ALA A 17 -27.37 -10.19 11.75
N SER A 18 -26.09 -10.21 11.36
CA SER A 18 -25.33 -11.48 11.25
C SER A 18 -23.81 -11.28 11.12
N ALA A 19 -23.20 -10.45 11.94
CA ALA A 19 -21.76 -10.53 12.23
C ALA A 19 -21.52 -9.71 13.50
N GLY A 20 -21.37 -10.39 14.64
CA GLY A 20 -21.14 -9.77 15.94
C GLY A 20 -19.74 -9.20 16.08
N THR A 21 -19.42 -8.16 15.31
CA THR A 21 -18.20 -7.36 15.50
C THR A 21 -18.55 -5.88 15.46
N THR A 22 -18.61 -5.26 16.64
CA THR A 22 -18.62 -3.82 16.79
C THR A 22 -17.28 -3.24 16.34
N LEU A 23 -17.25 -2.55 15.20
CA LEU A 23 -16.12 -1.71 14.81
C LEU A 23 -16.14 -0.40 15.63
N PRO A 24 -14.98 0.10 16.10
CA PRO A 24 -14.94 1.32 16.89
C PRO A 24 -15.24 2.58 16.06
N LYS A 25 -16.08 3.44 16.63
CA LYS A 25 -16.49 4.76 16.10
C LYS A 25 -15.40 5.81 16.37
N TYR A 26 -14.36 5.91 15.55
CA TYR A 26 -13.52 7.12 15.53
C TYR A 26 -12.88 7.35 14.16
N TRP A 27 -13.43 8.29 13.38
CA TRP A 27 -12.71 8.92 12.26
C TRP A 27 -13.16 10.38 12.14
N ILE A 28 -12.23 11.30 12.40
CA ILE A 28 -12.39 12.75 12.19
C ILE A 28 -11.60 13.09 10.93
N LEU A 29 -12.26 13.70 9.94
CA LEU A 29 -11.67 14.16 8.69
C LEU A 29 -10.83 15.42 8.93
N SER A 30 -9.56 15.40 8.53
CA SER A 30 -8.71 16.59 8.39
C SER A 30 -8.97 17.26 7.04
N SER A 31 -9.25 18.56 7.04
CA SER A 31 -9.79 19.37 5.93
C SER A 31 -8.73 20.00 5.02
N ARG A 32 -7.61 19.31 4.74
CA ARG A 32 -6.52 19.82 3.87
C ARG A 32 -6.03 18.80 2.85
N THR A 33 -6.93 18.11 2.16
CA THR A 33 -6.55 17.31 0.98
C THR A 33 -7.01 18.04 -0.27
N PRO A 34 -6.11 18.35 -1.23
CA PRO A 34 -6.54 18.75 -2.58
C PRO A 34 -7.49 17.67 -3.15
N PRO A 35 -8.39 18.03 -4.09
CA PRO A 35 -9.33 17.08 -4.66
C PRO A 35 -8.55 15.90 -5.28
N PRO A 36 -9.06 14.66 -5.16
CA PRO A 36 -8.40 13.51 -5.75
C PRO A 36 -8.21 13.75 -7.24
N ILE A 37 -7.00 13.50 -7.72
CA ILE A 37 -6.70 13.57 -9.13
C ILE A 37 -7.51 12.48 -9.81
N THR A 38 -8.54 12.93 -10.53
CA THR A 38 -9.33 12.04 -11.35
C THR A 38 -8.44 11.50 -12.46
N LYS A 39 -8.53 10.20 -12.76
CA LYS A 39 -8.19 9.52 -14.03
C LYS A 39 -8.00 10.44 -15.25
N TYR A 40 -8.89 11.43 -15.41
CA TYR A 40 -8.86 12.46 -16.45
C TYR A 40 -7.58 13.30 -16.53
N ALA A 41 -6.95 13.72 -15.42
CA ALA A 41 -5.80 14.63 -15.50
C ALA A 41 -4.56 13.92 -16.06
N ILE A 42 -4.29 12.70 -15.59
CA ILE A 42 -3.19 11.89 -16.10
C ILE A 42 -3.48 11.50 -17.55
N GLU A 43 -4.66 10.97 -17.88
CA GLU A 43 -5.00 10.58 -19.26
C GLU A 43 -4.88 11.74 -20.26
N ARG A 44 -5.27 12.96 -19.85
CA ARG A 44 -5.14 14.16 -20.71
C ARG A 44 -3.68 14.58 -20.92
N LEU A 45 -2.84 14.41 -19.90
CA LEU A 45 -1.40 14.71 -19.98
C LEU A 45 -0.60 13.63 -20.71
N LEU A 46 -1.05 12.38 -20.67
CA LEU A 46 -0.49 11.29 -21.45
C LEU A 46 -0.80 11.42 -22.95
N GLN A 47 -1.93 12.03 -23.30
CA GLN A 47 -2.37 12.22 -24.70
C GLN A 47 -1.75 13.44 -25.41
N SER A 48 -1.09 14.36 -24.68
CA SER A 48 -0.39 15.48 -25.31
C SER A 48 1.02 15.04 -25.73
N ASP A 49 1.14 14.51 -26.96
CA ASP A 49 2.43 14.22 -27.60
C ASP A 49 3.20 15.50 -27.98
N ASP A 50 2.50 16.63 -28.03
CA ASP A 50 3.13 17.95 -28.13
C ASP A 50 3.71 18.29 -26.75
N GLY A 51 5.04 18.21 -26.62
CA GLY A 51 5.74 18.79 -25.48
C GLY A 51 5.27 20.23 -25.23
N PRO A 52 5.32 20.74 -23.99
CA PRO A 52 4.73 22.03 -23.67
C PRO A 52 5.28 23.10 -24.59
N ASP A 53 4.41 23.60 -25.47
CA ASP A 53 4.55 24.94 -26.00
C ASP A 53 4.29 25.84 -24.79
N ASP A 54 5.37 26.34 -24.17
CA ASP A 54 5.32 27.19 -22.97
C ASP A 54 4.43 28.44 -23.14
N THR A 55 3.93 28.69 -24.36
CA THR A 55 2.98 29.76 -24.68
C THR A 55 1.50 29.36 -24.59
N LYS A 56 1.16 28.08 -24.35
CA LYS A 56 -0.22 27.59 -24.31
C LYS A 56 -0.50 26.67 -23.11
N ILE A 57 -0.53 27.25 -21.91
CA ILE A 57 -1.20 26.58 -20.78
C ILE A 57 -2.71 26.84 -20.93
N PRO A 58 -3.56 25.83 -21.18
CA PRO A 58 -5.00 26.04 -21.20
C PRO A 58 -5.47 26.36 -19.78
N SER A 59 -6.11 27.51 -19.61
CA SER A 59 -6.79 27.90 -18.37
C SER A 59 -7.80 26.82 -17.98
N LEU A 60 -7.64 26.23 -16.78
CA LEU A 60 -8.47 25.16 -16.21
C LEU A 60 -9.81 25.68 -15.63
N THR A 61 -10.46 26.63 -16.30
CA THR A 61 -11.76 27.21 -15.88
C THR A 61 -12.85 27.00 -16.93
N ALA A 62 -13.21 25.75 -17.23
CA ALA A 62 -14.39 25.44 -18.03
C ALA A 62 -15.51 24.88 -17.14
N PRO A 63 -16.79 25.25 -17.36
CA PRO A 63 -17.90 24.91 -16.48
C PRO A 63 -18.31 23.45 -16.63
N ILE A 64 -18.67 22.84 -15.49
CA ILE A 64 -19.23 21.49 -15.40
C ILE A 64 -20.62 21.49 -16.02
N VAL A 65 -20.82 20.69 -17.06
CA VAL A 65 -22.13 20.46 -17.69
C VAL A 65 -22.71 19.18 -17.09
N GLU A 66 -23.81 19.29 -16.36
CA GLU A 66 -24.61 18.14 -15.92
C GLU A 66 -25.43 17.61 -17.10
N LEU A 67 -25.31 16.31 -17.38
CA LEU A 67 -26.15 15.59 -18.33
C LEU A 67 -26.83 14.44 -17.60
N GLU A 68 -28.16 14.45 -17.63
CA GLU A 68 -29.06 13.47 -17.05
C GLU A 68 -29.34 12.37 -18.08
N VAL A 69 -29.01 11.10 -17.80
CA VAL A 69 -29.45 9.94 -18.62
C VAL A 69 -29.64 8.68 -17.76
N ASP A 70 -30.80 8.07 -17.94
CA ASP A 70 -31.26 6.80 -17.36
C ASP A 70 -30.54 5.55 -17.91
N SER A 71 -30.57 4.50 -17.07
CA SER A 71 -30.43 3.05 -17.36
C SER A 71 -29.06 2.44 -17.69
N VAL A 72 -28.55 1.70 -16.68
CA VAL A 72 -27.84 0.40 -16.70
C VAL A 72 -26.99 0.08 -17.94
N MET A 73 -25.80 0.64 -17.96
CA MET A 73 -24.60 0.07 -18.58
C MET A 73 -23.44 0.43 -17.65
N ILE A 74 -22.52 -0.50 -17.41
CA ILE A 74 -21.34 -0.32 -16.55
C ILE A 74 -20.44 0.73 -17.23
N GLU A 75 -20.66 2.00 -16.91
CA GLU A 75 -19.76 3.07 -17.30
C GLU A 75 -18.62 3.12 -16.28
N HIS A 76 -17.40 3.04 -16.81
CA HIS A 76 -16.11 3.08 -16.13
C HIS A 76 -15.82 4.49 -15.53
N ARG A 77 -16.77 5.05 -14.77
CA ARG A 77 -16.67 6.35 -14.11
C ARG A 77 -16.55 6.15 -12.60
N GLY A 78 -15.36 6.41 -12.08
CA GLY A 78 -15.13 6.61 -10.66
C GLY A 78 -15.49 5.41 -9.79
N ALA A 79 -14.87 4.25 -10.05
CA ALA A 79 -14.93 3.14 -9.11
C ALA A 79 -14.27 3.58 -7.80
N LEU A 80 -15.11 4.10 -6.89
CA LEU A 80 -14.79 4.22 -5.48
C LEU A 80 -14.49 2.80 -5.03
N PHE A 81 -13.21 2.47 -4.83
CA PHE A 81 -12.82 1.16 -4.32
C PHE A 81 -13.53 0.95 -2.99
N VAL A 82 -14.55 0.09 -2.97
CA VAL A 82 -15.22 -0.25 -1.74
C VAL A 82 -14.25 -1.09 -0.92
N ILE A 83 -13.97 -0.54 0.24
CA ILE A 83 -12.94 -0.85 1.24
C ILE A 83 -12.95 -2.31 1.74
N GLY A 84 -13.90 -3.15 1.30
CA GLY A 84 -13.93 -4.59 1.61
C GLY A 84 -13.62 -5.54 0.45
N SER A 85 -13.34 -5.05 -0.76
CA SER A 85 -13.13 -5.93 -1.91
C SER A 85 -11.77 -6.63 -1.88
N THR A 86 -11.73 -7.89 -2.32
CA THR A 86 -10.53 -8.74 -2.50
C THR A 86 -9.53 -8.21 -3.55
N GLY A 87 -9.79 -7.04 -4.13
CA GLY A 87 -9.14 -6.59 -5.36
C GLY A 87 -9.69 -7.28 -6.61
N GLU A 88 -10.75 -8.08 -6.53
CA GLU A 88 -11.38 -8.76 -7.69
C GLU A 88 -11.74 -7.79 -8.82
N GLY A 89 -12.14 -6.55 -8.50
CA GLY A 89 -12.39 -5.53 -9.51
C GLY A 89 -11.14 -5.19 -10.34
N LEU A 90 -9.93 -5.28 -9.77
CA LEU A 90 -8.68 -5.07 -10.51
C LEU A 90 -8.37 -6.24 -11.44
N LEU A 91 -8.89 -7.44 -11.18
CA LEU A 91 -8.73 -8.59 -12.08
C LEU A 91 -9.59 -8.46 -13.35
N MET A 92 -10.49 -7.48 -13.41
CA MET A 92 -11.22 -7.12 -14.64
C MET A 92 -10.46 -6.13 -15.52
N ALA A 93 -9.29 -5.66 -15.10
CA ALA A 93 -8.46 -4.77 -15.89
C ALA A 93 -8.02 -5.41 -17.22
N GLU A 94 -8.06 -4.64 -18.31
CA GLU A 94 -7.65 -5.08 -19.64
C GLU A 94 -6.13 -5.10 -19.80
N SER A 95 -5.41 -4.35 -18.96
CA SER A 95 -3.96 -4.31 -18.97
C SER A 95 -3.36 -4.08 -17.58
N VAL A 96 -2.07 -4.40 -17.44
CA VAL A 96 -1.30 -4.03 -16.24
C VAL A 96 -1.29 -2.53 -16.03
N LEU A 97 -1.25 -1.74 -17.12
CA LEU A 97 -1.25 -0.28 -17.03
C LEU A 97 -2.53 0.24 -16.35
N ASP A 98 -3.67 -0.40 -16.61
CA ASP A 98 -4.95 -0.04 -15.98
C ASP A 98 -4.95 -0.37 -14.48
N ILE A 99 -4.36 -1.51 -14.08
CA ILE A 99 -4.15 -1.85 -12.66
C ILE A 99 -3.30 -0.79 -11.98
N LEU A 100 -2.16 -0.42 -12.59
CA LEU A 100 -1.24 0.57 -11.99
C LEU A 100 -1.89 1.94 -11.85
N LYS A 101 -2.65 2.40 -12.87
CA LYS A 101 -3.42 3.65 -12.80
C LYS A 101 -4.50 3.59 -11.72
N ALA A 102 -5.26 2.49 -11.64
CA ALA A 102 -6.28 2.33 -10.60
C ALA A 102 -5.67 2.36 -9.18
N ILE A 103 -4.52 1.72 -8.97
CA ILE A 103 -3.81 1.76 -7.70
C ILE A 103 -3.24 3.16 -7.42
N PHE A 104 -2.70 3.84 -8.44
CA PHE A 104 -2.21 5.21 -8.30
C PHE A 104 -3.33 6.15 -7.83
N ASP A 105 -4.50 6.09 -8.44
CA ASP A 105 -5.68 6.88 -8.04
C ASP A 105 -6.16 6.51 -6.62
N THR A 106 -5.95 5.25 -6.21
CA THR A 106 -6.34 4.77 -4.88
C THR A 106 -5.40 5.24 -3.76
N LEU A 107 -4.16 5.65 -4.05
CA LEU A 107 -3.26 6.22 -3.04
C LEU A 107 -3.87 7.45 -2.35
N GLU A 108 -4.78 8.15 -3.02
CA GLU A 108 -5.44 9.34 -2.49
C GLU A 108 -6.73 9.01 -1.70
N ILE A 109 -7.17 7.75 -1.70
CA ILE A 109 -8.41 7.29 -1.07
C ILE A 109 -8.13 6.75 0.35
N LYS A 110 -8.94 7.20 1.32
CA LYS A 110 -8.90 6.71 2.70
C LYS A 110 -9.79 5.49 2.86
N GLY A 111 -9.24 4.40 3.41
CA GLY A 111 -9.98 3.18 3.70
C GLY A 111 -9.10 2.00 4.11
N THR A 112 -9.68 1.02 4.80
CA THR A 112 -9.02 -0.21 5.27
C THR A 112 -9.25 -1.37 4.29
N PRO A 113 -8.39 -1.62 3.29
CA PRO A 113 -8.61 -2.69 2.33
C PRO A 113 -8.50 -4.08 2.99
N MET A 114 -8.90 -5.14 2.26
CA MET A 114 -8.88 -6.51 2.77
C MET A 114 -7.52 -6.94 3.33
N PHE A 115 -6.45 -6.58 2.64
CA PHE A 115 -5.08 -6.86 3.09
C PHE A 115 -4.57 -5.66 3.85
N ILE A 116 -4.80 -5.67 5.16
CA ILE A 116 -4.33 -4.59 6.03
C ILE A 116 -2.81 -4.70 6.28
N ALA A 117 -2.20 -3.57 6.61
CA ALA A 117 -0.80 -3.48 7.04
C ALA A 117 -0.50 -4.45 8.18
N ARG A 118 0.75 -4.94 8.24
CA ARG A 118 1.18 -5.94 9.23
C ARG A 118 0.97 -5.46 10.67
N SER A 119 1.32 -4.21 10.97
CA SER A 119 1.15 -3.61 12.30
C SER A 119 -0.34 -3.51 12.70
N VAL A 120 -1.21 -3.15 11.74
CA VAL A 120 -2.67 -3.12 11.92
C VAL A 120 -3.23 -4.53 12.15
N ALA A 121 -2.77 -5.51 11.38
CA ALA A 121 -3.21 -6.90 11.50
C ALA A 121 -2.95 -7.49 12.89
N ARG A 122 -1.85 -7.06 13.53
CA ARG A 122 -1.41 -7.52 14.85
C ARG A 122 -1.83 -6.58 15.99
N ARG A 123 -2.33 -5.38 15.66
CA ARG A 123 -2.60 -4.27 16.58
C ARG A 123 -1.41 -3.90 17.46
N GLN A 124 -0.21 -3.98 16.91
CA GLN A 124 1.02 -3.68 17.63
C GLN A 124 2.06 -3.12 16.67
N VAL A 125 2.96 -2.29 17.19
CA VAL A 125 4.16 -1.87 16.45
C VAL A 125 5.06 -3.09 16.30
N LEU A 126 5.55 -3.35 15.08
CA LEU A 126 6.36 -4.54 14.82
C LEU A 126 7.73 -4.42 15.48
N GLY A 127 8.18 -5.52 16.08
CA GLY A 127 9.50 -5.61 16.71
C GLY A 127 10.65 -5.72 15.68
N PHE A 128 11.85 -5.33 16.13
CA PHE A 128 13.13 -5.57 15.45
C PHE A 128 13.28 -7.09 15.18
N PRO A 129 13.54 -7.54 13.93
CA PRO A 129 14.79 -7.21 13.22
C PRO A 129 14.59 -6.72 11.77
N VAL A 130 13.37 -6.39 11.34
CA VAL A 130 13.10 -6.00 9.94
C VAL A 130 13.39 -4.52 9.67
N THR A 131 14.20 -3.85 10.51
CA THR A 131 14.70 -2.51 10.23
C THR A 131 15.74 -2.57 9.12
N GLN A 132 15.28 -2.78 7.88
CA GLN A 132 16.06 -2.29 6.75
C GLN A 132 16.28 -0.80 6.97
N ALA A 133 17.52 -0.37 6.79
CA ALA A 133 17.87 1.05 6.78
C ALA A 133 16.95 1.78 5.80
N TYR A 134 16.56 3.01 6.15
CA TYR A 134 15.75 3.88 5.30
C TYR A 134 16.27 3.88 3.87
N ARG A 135 15.32 3.85 2.94
CA ARG A 135 15.61 3.79 1.52
C ARG A 135 15.33 5.15 0.95
N GLN A 136 16.30 5.71 0.23
CA GLN A 136 16.17 7.05 -0.32
C GLN A 136 14.85 7.26 -1.07
N MET A 137 14.30 8.48 -0.98
CA MET A 137 13.08 8.85 -1.68
C MET A 137 13.27 8.55 -3.17
N PRO A 138 12.39 7.75 -3.80
CA PRO A 138 12.52 7.41 -5.21
C PRO A 138 12.59 8.67 -6.08
N LEU A 139 13.50 8.69 -7.05
CA LEU A 139 13.58 9.80 -8.01
C LEU A 139 12.68 9.52 -9.22
N LEU A 140 12.07 10.56 -9.76
CA LEU A 140 11.30 10.46 -10.99
C LEU A 140 12.19 10.59 -12.23
N GLY A 141 12.01 9.70 -13.20
CA GLY A 141 12.60 9.87 -14.53
C GLY A 141 12.00 11.07 -15.26
N LYS A 142 12.71 11.61 -16.26
CA LYS A 142 12.35 12.88 -16.94
C LYS A 142 10.87 12.99 -17.35
N ARG A 143 10.29 11.93 -17.94
CA ARG A 143 8.87 11.91 -18.35
C ARG A 143 7.94 11.94 -17.14
N ALA A 144 8.15 11.02 -16.19
CA ALA A 144 7.35 10.91 -14.98
C ALA A 144 7.41 12.18 -14.12
N ARG A 145 8.59 12.82 -14.02
CA ARG A 145 8.78 14.09 -13.32
C ARG A 145 7.94 15.21 -13.93
N ARG A 146 7.94 15.37 -15.25
CA ARG A 146 7.08 16.38 -15.92
C ARG A 146 5.60 16.15 -15.64
N LEU A 147 5.14 14.89 -15.70
CA LEU A 147 3.76 14.54 -15.39
C LEU A 147 3.42 14.91 -13.94
N TYR A 148 4.32 14.58 -13.01
CA TYR A 148 4.17 14.93 -11.60
C TYR A 148 4.09 16.45 -11.40
N GLU A 149 5.09 17.20 -11.88
CA GLU A 149 5.19 18.66 -11.68
C GLU A 149 4.02 19.41 -12.31
N THR A 150 3.46 18.89 -13.41
CA THR A 150 2.27 19.48 -14.05
C THR A 150 1.03 19.38 -13.15
N VAL A 151 0.95 18.32 -12.34
CA VAL A 151 -0.23 18.02 -11.53
C VAL A 151 -0.09 18.55 -10.10
N TYR A 152 1.07 18.32 -9.48
CA TYR A 152 1.33 18.61 -8.07
C TYR A 152 2.22 19.84 -7.86
N GLY A 153 2.90 20.31 -8.90
CA GLY A 153 3.90 21.38 -8.81
C GLY A 153 5.31 20.86 -8.50
N ALA A 154 6.32 21.64 -8.88
CA ALA A 154 7.72 21.33 -8.60
C ALA A 154 8.07 21.46 -7.11
N GLU A 155 7.41 22.36 -6.39
CA GLU A 155 7.65 22.57 -4.95
C GLU A 155 7.29 21.32 -4.14
N GLU A 156 6.17 20.66 -4.43
CA GLU A 156 5.77 19.40 -3.80
C GLU A 156 6.79 18.29 -4.07
N TYR A 157 7.32 18.22 -5.30
CA TYR A 157 8.35 17.25 -5.63
C TYR A 157 9.62 17.48 -4.80
N GLU A 158 10.08 18.72 -4.69
CA GLU A 158 11.31 19.03 -3.94
C GLU A 158 11.12 18.90 -2.42
N HIS A 159 9.92 19.12 -1.88
CA HIS A 159 9.60 18.94 -0.45
C HIS A 159 9.98 17.56 0.09
N PHE A 160 9.77 16.52 -0.72
CA PHE A 160 10.05 15.13 -0.34
C PHE A 160 11.42 14.62 -0.78
N CYS A 161 12.21 15.41 -1.53
CA CYS A 161 13.54 14.99 -1.94
C CYS A 161 14.47 14.85 -0.73
N ASP A 162 15.24 13.77 -0.69
CA ASP A 162 16.30 13.62 0.31
C ASP A 162 17.48 14.52 -0.05
N ASP A 163 18.11 15.12 0.96
CA ASP A 163 19.35 15.86 0.79
C ASP A 163 20.39 15.48 1.87
N ASN A 164 21.50 16.21 1.93
CA ASN A 164 22.55 15.95 2.91
C ASN A 164 22.11 16.24 4.36
N GLN A 165 21.09 17.08 4.52
CA GLN A 165 20.53 17.49 5.79
C GLN A 165 19.23 16.76 6.09
N HIS A 166 18.52 16.20 5.10
CA HIS A 166 17.17 15.65 5.25
C HIS A 166 17.06 14.23 4.68
N ILE A 167 16.34 13.37 5.40
CA ILE A 167 15.84 12.08 4.92
C ILE A 167 14.31 12.19 4.89
N HIS A 168 13.73 12.02 3.71
CA HIS A 168 12.29 12.09 3.46
C HIS A 168 11.66 13.42 3.91
N GLY A 169 12.35 14.53 3.63
CA GLY A 169 11.93 15.88 4.01
C GLY A 169 12.19 16.24 5.48
N VAL A 170 12.95 15.42 6.24
CA VAL A 170 13.17 15.64 7.69
C VAL A 170 14.64 15.64 8.07
N PRO A 171 15.10 16.55 8.95
CA PRO A 171 16.51 16.64 9.33
C PRO A 171 17.10 15.29 9.77
N ARG A 172 18.28 14.96 9.25
CA ARG A 172 19.05 13.79 9.67
C ARG A 172 19.40 13.93 11.15
N PRO A 173 19.32 12.84 11.93
CA PRO A 173 19.88 12.83 13.28
C PRO A 173 21.35 13.25 13.19
N ASP A 174 21.74 14.22 14.02
CA ASP A 174 23.12 14.68 14.07
C ASP A 174 23.99 13.50 14.57
N PRO A 175 24.93 12.98 13.76
CA PRO A 175 25.79 11.89 14.18
C PRO A 175 26.72 12.27 15.34
N SER A 176 26.80 13.55 15.72
CA SER A 176 27.57 14.01 16.88
C SER A 176 26.78 14.03 18.19
N HIS A 177 25.49 13.69 18.18
CA HIS A 177 24.71 13.44 19.39
C HIS A 177 24.77 11.95 19.77
N ASP A 178 25.99 11.41 19.79
CA ASP A 178 26.28 10.23 20.60
C ASP A 178 26.02 10.66 22.04
N VAL A 179 24.91 10.15 22.60
CA VAL A 179 24.61 10.32 24.00
C VAL A 179 25.79 9.70 24.73
N ASP A 180 26.61 10.53 25.38
CA ASP A 180 27.73 10.04 26.18
C ASP A 180 27.17 9.00 27.17
N GLU A 181 27.32 7.71 26.87
CA GLU A 181 26.99 6.57 27.73
C GLU A 181 27.99 6.45 28.90
N ASP A 182 28.52 7.58 29.36
CA ASP A 182 29.42 7.70 30.51
C ASP A 182 28.62 7.96 31.79
N ASP A 183 27.42 7.37 31.93
CA ASP A 183 26.78 7.22 33.24
C ASP A 183 27.43 6.02 33.93
N GLU A 184 28.63 6.25 34.48
CA GLU A 184 29.34 5.32 35.33
C GLU A 184 28.44 4.92 36.50
N GLY A 185 27.90 3.70 36.40
CA GLY A 185 26.94 3.15 37.35
C GLY A 185 27.41 3.25 38.79
N GLU A 186 26.56 3.81 39.65
CA GLU A 186 26.58 3.52 41.08
C GLU A 186 26.56 2.00 41.28
N GLU A 187 27.65 1.45 41.80
CA GLU A 187 27.74 0.08 42.29
C GLU A 187 26.72 -0.12 43.42
N ILE A 188 25.52 -0.61 43.10
CA ILE A 188 24.56 -1.04 44.11
C ILE A 188 25.05 -2.37 44.66
N GLU A 189 25.59 -2.34 45.88
CA GLU A 189 26.07 -3.51 46.60
C GLU A 189 25.01 -4.61 46.75
N ASP A 190 25.50 -5.81 46.47
CA ASP A 190 24.90 -7.13 46.45
C ASP A 190 24.24 -7.53 47.78
N GLY A 191 23.01 -8.07 47.71
CA GLY A 191 22.29 -8.50 48.90
C GLY A 191 20.92 -9.11 48.62
N GLY A 192 20.78 -10.01 47.65
CA GLY A 192 19.53 -10.74 47.49
C GLY A 192 19.51 -11.65 46.27
N ASP A 193 19.49 -12.96 46.54
CA ASP A 193 19.28 -14.06 45.58
C ASP A 193 17.85 -14.00 44.99
N GLU A 194 17.57 -12.97 44.19
CA GLU A 194 16.38 -12.93 43.34
C GLU A 194 16.63 -13.86 42.15
N SER A 195 15.78 -14.89 42.06
CA SER A 195 15.84 -15.91 41.03
C SER A 195 15.91 -15.28 39.63
N SER A 196 16.76 -15.82 38.77
CA SER A 196 17.01 -15.30 37.40
C SER A 196 15.74 -15.15 36.55
N ILE A 197 14.66 -15.87 36.91
CA ILE A 197 13.36 -15.84 36.24
C ILE A 197 12.63 -14.51 36.47
N ASP A 198 12.73 -13.92 37.66
CA ASP A 198 12.00 -12.68 38.00
C ASP A 198 12.61 -11.43 37.32
N LYS A 199 13.92 -11.46 37.03
CA LYS A 199 14.63 -10.36 36.34
C LYS A 199 14.24 -10.27 34.87
N GLU A 200 14.13 -11.41 34.18
CA GLU A 200 13.71 -11.45 32.77
C GLU A 200 12.25 -11.03 32.60
N ASP A 201 11.36 -11.49 33.48
CA ASP A 201 9.95 -11.09 33.48
C ASP A 201 9.77 -9.60 33.75
N LYS A 202 10.55 -9.03 34.69
CA LYS A 202 10.53 -7.58 34.97
C LYS A 202 11.04 -6.76 33.78
N ALA A 203 12.14 -7.18 33.15
CA ALA A 203 12.67 -6.53 31.96
C ALA A 203 11.67 -6.58 30.79
N ASN A 204 11.01 -7.72 30.59
CA ASN A 204 9.98 -7.89 29.55
C ASN A 204 8.75 -7.01 29.83
N ARG A 205 8.33 -6.87 31.09
CA ARG A 205 7.23 -5.97 31.47
C ARG A 205 7.58 -4.49 31.25
N ILE A 206 8.80 -4.08 31.56
CA ILE A 206 9.27 -2.72 31.30
C ILE A 206 9.31 -2.45 29.79
N ARG A 207 9.84 -3.36 28.98
CA ARG A 207 9.84 -3.25 27.51
C ARG A 207 8.44 -3.20 26.92
N ALA A 208 7.52 -4.03 27.43
CA ALA A 208 6.12 -4.03 27.01
C ALA A 208 5.40 -2.72 27.37
N ALA A 209 5.69 -2.16 28.55
CA ALA A 209 5.13 -0.88 28.99
C ALA A 209 5.71 0.32 28.21
N GLN A 210 6.90 0.20 27.65
CA GLN A 210 7.55 1.22 26.82
C GLN A 210 7.18 1.13 25.33
N GLN A 211 6.49 0.08 24.89
CA GLN A 211 6.08 0.00 23.49
C GLN A 211 5.08 1.11 23.17
N PRO A 212 5.29 1.87 22.07
CA PRO A 212 4.36 2.90 21.67
C PRO A 212 2.98 2.30 21.44
N MET A 213 1.96 2.93 22.03
CA MET A 213 0.57 2.51 21.85
C MET A 213 0.25 2.51 20.35
N PHE A 214 -0.19 1.36 19.84
CA PHE A 214 -0.54 1.22 18.44
C PHE A 214 -1.65 2.21 18.06
N ARG A 215 -1.39 3.00 17.01
CA ARG A 215 -2.34 3.92 16.40
C ARG A 215 -2.31 3.74 14.89
N HIS A 216 -3.47 3.75 14.26
CA HIS A 216 -3.53 3.75 12.79
C HIS A 216 -2.94 5.04 12.24
N LYS A 217 -2.22 4.95 11.12
CA LYS A 217 -1.56 6.09 10.48
C LYS A 217 -1.56 5.94 8.95
N PRO A 218 -1.32 7.03 8.19
CA PRO A 218 -1.36 6.99 6.73
C PRO A 218 -0.41 5.95 6.10
N GLU A 219 0.75 5.67 6.69
CA GLU A 219 1.68 4.65 6.19
C GLU A 219 1.07 3.24 6.17
N HIS A 220 0.15 2.94 7.09
CA HIS A 220 -0.56 1.67 7.11
C HIS A 220 -1.49 1.53 5.92
N ASP A 221 -2.12 2.62 5.48
CA ASP A 221 -2.97 2.60 4.28
C ASP A 221 -2.13 2.27 3.05
N VAL A 222 -0.92 2.84 2.96
CA VAL A 222 0.01 2.59 1.85
C VAL A 222 0.50 1.15 1.80
N GLU A 223 0.92 0.58 2.94
CA GLU A 223 1.29 -0.84 3.01
C GLU A 223 0.11 -1.73 2.60
N SER A 224 -1.10 -1.36 3.01
CA SER A 224 -2.30 -2.12 2.67
C SER A 224 -2.60 -2.07 1.16
N ILE A 225 -2.44 -0.90 0.53
CA ILE A 225 -2.54 -0.73 -0.93
C ILE A 225 -1.47 -1.53 -1.67
N PHE A 226 -0.23 -1.57 -1.15
CA PHE A 226 0.82 -2.42 -1.70
C PHE A 226 0.38 -3.89 -1.70
N TRP A 227 -0.19 -4.38 -0.61
CA TRP A 227 -0.63 -5.77 -0.54
C TRP A 227 -1.72 -6.11 -1.55
N VAL A 228 -2.66 -5.19 -1.78
CA VAL A 228 -3.69 -5.32 -2.83
C VAL A 228 -3.06 -5.36 -4.22
N LEU A 229 -2.15 -4.43 -4.54
CA LEU A 229 -1.43 -4.41 -5.81
C LEU A 229 -0.65 -5.71 -6.02
N PHE A 230 0.13 -6.13 -5.03
CA PHE A 230 0.96 -7.32 -5.09
C PHE A 230 0.11 -8.58 -5.33
N PHE A 231 -0.95 -8.77 -4.54
CA PHE A 231 -1.88 -9.88 -4.68
C PHE A 231 -2.58 -9.91 -6.04
N THR A 232 -2.92 -8.73 -6.57
CA THR A 232 -3.50 -8.60 -7.91
C THR A 232 -2.49 -9.02 -8.98
N LEU A 233 -1.26 -8.52 -8.92
CA LEU A 233 -0.24 -8.80 -9.94
C LEU A 233 0.20 -10.27 -9.98
N ILE A 234 0.30 -10.95 -8.83
CA ILE A 234 0.65 -12.39 -8.84
C ILE A 234 -0.46 -13.26 -9.45
N GLN A 235 -1.71 -12.79 -9.40
CA GLN A 235 -2.88 -13.46 -9.99
C GLN A 235 -3.21 -12.98 -11.40
N ALA A 236 -2.64 -11.86 -11.84
CA ALA A 236 -2.88 -11.34 -13.18
C ALA A 236 -2.42 -12.35 -14.23
N ASN A 237 -3.24 -12.51 -15.26
CA ASN A 237 -3.04 -13.50 -16.32
C ASN A 237 -2.90 -12.78 -17.66
N PRO A 238 -1.68 -12.61 -18.17
CA PRO A 238 -1.44 -11.97 -19.45
C PRO A 238 -2.15 -12.67 -20.61
N SER A 239 -2.62 -11.88 -21.58
CA SER A 239 -3.35 -12.39 -22.75
C SER A 239 -2.47 -13.16 -23.72
N GLN A 240 -1.16 -12.91 -23.71
CA GLN A 240 -0.24 -13.55 -24.63
C GLN A 240 0.23 -14.91 -24.08
N THR A 241 0.26 -15.87 -24.99
CA THR A 241 0.25 -17.33 -24.75
C THR A 241 1.62 -17.91 -24.37
N THR A 242 2.43 -17.22 -23.57
CA THR A 242 3.59 -17.91 -23.00
C THR A 242 3.07 -18.90 -21.96
N LYS A 243 2.92 -20.17 -22.35
CA LYS A 243 2.50 -21.22 -21.42
C LYS A 243 3.45 -21.17 -20.22
N GLU A 244 2.89 -21.18 -19.04
CA GLU A 244 3.64 -21.25 -17.80
C GLU A 244 4.27 -22.65 -17.68
N VAL A 245 5.49 -22.81 -18.22
CA VAL A 245 6.15 -24.12 -18.36
C VAL A 245 6.86 -24.55 -17.06
N ASP A 246 7.16 -23.61 -16.16
CA ASP A 246 8.09 -23.86 -15.07
C ASP A 246 7.41 -24.22 -13.72
N ASN A 247 7.70 -25.43 -13.24
CA ASN A 247 7.21 -25.95 -11.96
C ASN A 247 7.78 -25.19 -10.75
N VAL A 248 8.98 -24.60 -10.85
CA VAL A 248 9.62 -23.89 -9.73
C VAL A 248 8.94 -22.55 -9.48
N SER A 249 8.71 -21.77 -10.53
CA SER A 249 7.93 -20.53 -10.48
C SER A 249 6.53 -20.76 -9.88
N ARG A 250 5.95 -21.95 -10.13
CA ARG A 250 4.65 -22.34 -9.56
C ARG A 250 4.70 -22.61 -8.05
N SER A 251 5.81 -23.07 -7.50
CA SER A 251 5.96 -23.31 -6.05
C SER A 251 5.92 -22.01 -5.25
N PHE A 252 6.75 -21.02 -5.62
CA PHE A 252 6.76 -19.70 -4.98
C PHE A 252 5.42 -18.99 -5.11
N TYR A 253 4.82 -19.03 -6.30
CA TYR A 253 3.46 -18.52 -6.51
C TYR A 253 2.43 -19.19 -5.58
N ASN A 254 2.38 -20.52 -5.56
CA ASN A 254 1.42 -21.27 -4.74
C ASN A 254 1.59 -21.01 -3.24
N GLN A 255 2.83 -20.97 -2.75
CA GLN A 255 3.13 -20.66 -1.36
C GLN A 255 2.70 -19.24 -1.00
N THR A 256 3.05 -18.27 -1.85
CA THR A 256 2.65 -16.87 -1.67
C THR A 256 1.13 -16.74 -1.64
N LEU A 257 0.43 -17.34 -2.61
CA LEU A 257 -1.03 -17.30 -2.67
C LEU A 257 -1.68 -17.94 -1.43
N ARG A 258 -1.07 -19.00 -0.88
CA ARG A 258 -1.51 -19.58 0.41
C ARG A 258 -1.39 -18.59 1.55
N TYR A 259 -0.28 -17.84 1.66
CA TYR A 259 -0.12 -16.82 2.71
C TYR A 259 -1.20 -15.74 2.64
N PHE A 260 -1.52 -15.25 1.43
CA PHE A 260 -2.59 -14.26 1.26
C PHE A 260 -3.98 -14.85 1.57
N ARG A 261 -4.28 -16.07 1.13
CA ARG A 261 -5.58 -16.73 1.40
C ARG A 261 -5.78 -17.10 2.87
N GLN A 262 -4.68 -17.38 3.58
CA GLN A 262 -4.69 -17.69 5.01
C GLN A 262 -4.48 -16.46 5.88
N HIS A 263 -4.39 -15.26 5.28
CA HIS A 263 -4.26 -14.03 6.03
C HIS A 263 -5.45 -13.86 6.98
N GLN A 264 -5.15 -13.61 8.26
CA GLN A 264 -6.15 -13.39 9.29
C GLN A 264 -5.76 -12.19 10.11
N ILE A 265 -6.75 -11.37 10.44
CA ILE A 265 -6.62 -10.25 11.37
C ILE A 265 -6.76 -10.84 12.77
N ARG A 266 -5.64 -10.97 13.48
CA ARG A 266 -5.60 -11.57 14.83
C ARG A 266 -4.75 -10.70 15.74
N ASP A 267 -5.35 -10.29 16.85
CA ASP A 267 -4.65 -9.59 17.92
C ASP A 267 -3.45 -10.44 18.38
N HIS A 268 -2.26 -9.85 18.41
CA HIS A 268 -1.03 -10.48 18.87
C HIS A 268 -0.60 -11.75 18.08
N ALA A 269 -0.93 -11.85 16.79
CA ALA A 269 -0.36 -12.90 15.95
C ALA A 269 1.18 -12.87 16.03
N VAL A 270 1.80 -14.04 16.17
CA VAL A 270 3.26 -14.15 16.33
C VAL A 270 3.99 -13.75 15.05
N CYS A 271 3.42 -14.07 13.88
CA CYS A 271 3.99 -13.79 12.57
C CYS A 271 2.88 -13.57 11.55
N ASP A 272 3.16 -12.75 10.53
CA ASP A 272 2.35 -12.62 9.32
C ASP A 272 3.07 -13.34 8.18
N GLY A 273 2.46 -14.37 7.59
CA GLY A 273 3.11 -15.16 6.52
C GLY A 273 3.52 -14.33 5.29
N ARG A 274 2.93 -13.15 5.10
CA ARG A 274 3.31 -12.21 4.05
C ARG A 274 4.67 -11.56 4.29
N GLU A 275 5.22 -11.63 5.51
CA GLU A 275 6.58 -11.15 5.83
C GLU A 275 7.65 -11.78 4.92
N PHE A 276 7.42 -13.02 4.45
CA PHE A 276 8.29 -13.68 3.48
C PHE A 276 8.47 -12.85 2.19
N VAL A 277 7.41 -12.16 1.72
CA VAL A 277 7.47 -11.31 0.52
C VAL A 277 8.43 -10.14 0.74
N LEU A 278 8.48 -9.58 1.95
CA LEU A 278 9.33 -8.42 2.25
C LEU A 278 10.81 -8.77 2.36
N LEU A 279 11.11 -10.04 2.63
CA LEU A 279 12.46 -10.58 2.69
C LEU A 279 12.92 -11.16 1.34
N SER A 280 12.02 -11.24 0.36
CA SER A 280 12.31 -11.84 -0.93
C SER A 280 13.21 -10.95 -1.80
N SER A 281 14.16 -11.59 -2.47
CA SER A 281 15.00 -11.00 -3.51
C SER A 281 14.19 -10.68 -4.78
N LYS A 282 14.79 -9.88 -5.67
CA LYS A 282 14.18 -9.55 -6.96
C LYS A 282 13.85 -10.78 -7.80
N ASP A 283 14.72 -11.79 -7.80
CA ASP A 283 14.52 -13.02 -8.58
C ASP A 283 13.43 -13.91 -7.98
N GLU A 284 13.30 -13.94 -6.65
CA GLU A 284 12.18 -14.62 -5.98
C GLU A 284 10.85 -13.92 -6.28
N ILE A 285 10.79 -12.58 -6.15
CA ILE A 285 9.60 -11.81 -6.55
C ILE A 285 9.26 -12.04 -8.03
N LYS A 286 10.26 -12.04 -8.91
CA LYS A 286 10.08 -12.34 -10.34
C LYS A 286 9.50 -13.74 -10.55
N SER A 287 9.91 -14.72 -9.76
CA SER A 287 9.42 -16.11 -9.83
C SER A 287 7.99 -16.27 -9.29
N MET A 288 7.53 -15.36 -8.42
CA MET A 288 6.14 -15.32 -7.96
C MET A 288 5.17 -14.82 -9.03
N LEU A 289 5.64 -13.94 -9.93
CA LEU A 289 4.85 -13.36 -11.01
C LEU A 289 4.70 -14.32 -12.20
N HIS A 290 3.70 -14.07 -13.05
CA HIS A 290 3.68 -14.69 -14.38
C HIS A 290 4.93 -14.26 -15.17
N PRO A 291 5.55 -15.14 -16.00
CA PRO A 291 6.79 -14.81 -16.71
C PRO A 291 6.75 -13.49 -17.50
N GLU A 292 5.64 -13.19 -18.16
CA GLU A 292 5.44 -11.95 -18.92
C GLU A 292 5.36 -10.70 -18.02
N LEU A 293 5.01 -10.86 -16.74
CA LEU A 293 4.99 -9.80 -15.74
C LEU A 293 6.33 -9.63 -15.02
N GLY A 294 7.32 -10.48 -15.32
CA GLY A 294 8.61 -10.49 -14.60
C GLY A 294 9.39 -9.17 -14.65
N SER A 295 9.11 -8.30 -15.62
CA SER A 295 9.68 -6.95 -15.70
C SER A 295 9.23 -6.04 -14.54
N LEU A 296 8.08 -6.32 -13.93
CA LEU A 296 7.53 -5.57 -12.79
C LEU A 296 8.23 -5.86 -11.45
N ALA A 297 9.02 -6.95 -11.37
CA ALA A 297 9.69 -7.33 -10.13
C ALA A 297 10.59 -6.20 -9.56
N GLY A 298 11.23 -5.41 -10.44
CA GLY A 298 12.02 -4.26 -10.01
C GLY A 298 11.20 -3.16 -9.34
N MET A 299 9.99 -2.89 -9.83
CA MET A 299 9.06 -1.94 -9.22
C MET A 299 8.59 -2.46 -7.85
N LEU A 300 8.20 -3.73 -7.77
CA LEU A 300 7.74 -4.32 -6.50
C LEU A 300 8.83 -4.33 -5.43
N ILE A 301 10.08 -4.63 -5.79
CA ILE A 301 11.21 -4.54 -4.84
C ILE A 301 11.42 -3.10 -4.35
N ALA A 302 11.30 -2.10 -5.24
CA ALA A 302 11.38 -0.71 -4.82
C ALA A 302 10.28 -0.34 -3.81
N MET A 303 9.05 -0.83 -4.02
CA MET A 303 7.94 -0.64 -3.08
C MET A 303 8.18 -1.36 -1.75
N ILE A 304 8.59 -2.64 -1.79
CA ILE A 304 8.94 -3.44 -0.61
C ILE A 304 9.99 -2.72 0.24
N CYS A 305 11.03 -2.20 -0.39
CA CYS A 305 12.09 -1.43 0.25
C CYS A 305 11.56 -0.20 1.00
N GLN A 306 10.48 0.43 0.52
CA GLN A 306 9.85 1.57 1.19
C GLN A 306 8.91 1.13 2.31
N ILE A 307 8.15 0.03 2.16
CA ILE A 307 7.15 -0.38 3.16
C ILE A 307 7.68 -1.36 4.23
N ALA A 308 8.87 -1.95 4.03
CA ALA A 308 9.45 -2.92 4.94
C ALA A 308 9.75 -2.35 6.34
N PRO A 309 10.30 -1.12 6.47
CA PRO A 309 10.56 -0.50 7.77
C PRO A 309 9.28 -0.31 8.61
N GLU A 310 9.40 -0.45 9.92
CA GLU A 310 8.33 -0.13 10.86
C GLU A 310 8.40 1.36 11.26
N TYR A 311 7.60 2.19 10.60
CA TYR A 311 7.53 3.63 10.82
C TYR A 311 6.86 4.04 12.14
N GLY A 312 6.22 3.10 12.85
CA GLY A 312 5.76 3.30 14.23
C GLY A 312 6.86 3.80 15.17
N HIS A 313 8.11 3.36 14.95
CA HIS A 313 9.29 3.76 15.74
C HIS A 313 9.80 5.18 15.42
N LEU A 314 9.28 5.82 14.37
CA LEU A 314 9.68 7.16 13.91
C LEU A 314 8.59 8.20 14.03
N SER A 315 7.58 7.89 14.85
CA SER A 315 6.45 8.78 15.08
C SER A 315 6.94 10.18 15.48
N GLY A 316 6.57 11.19 14.70
CA GLY A 316 6.91 12.59 14.96
C GLY A 316 8.21 13.08 14.31
N VAL A 317 8.97 12.19 13.67
CA VAL A 317 10.14 12.58 12.86
C VAL A 317 9.67 12.85 11.44
N LEU A 318 9.11 11.85 10.75
CA LEU A 318 8.76 11.93 9.31
C LEU A 318 7.46 12.66 8.99
N ASP A 319 7.40 13.28 7.80
CA ASP A 319 6.14 13.75 7.21
C ASP A 319 5.15 12.57 7.11
N PRO A 320 3.89 12.69 7.58
CA PRO A 320 2.92 11.60 7.51
C PRO A 320 2.65 11.05 6.11
N LEU A 321 2.93 11.82 5.05
CA LEU A 321 2.68 11.44 3.66
C LEU A 321 3.94 10.95 2.91
N HIS A 322 5.09 10.85 3.57
CA HIS A 322 6.33 10.43 2.90
C HIS A 322 6.21 9.09 2.17
N LEU A 323 5.53 8.09 2.77
CA LEU A 323 5.38 6.77 2.16
C LEU A 323 4.37 6.78 1.00
N HIS A 324 3.34 7.63 1.10
CA HIS A 324 2.40 7.90 -0.01
C HIS A 324 3.17 8.46 -1.20
N GLU A 325 4.03 9.46 -0.96
CA GLU A 325 4.85 10.06 -2.00
C GLU A 325 5.84 9.06 -2.61
N ALA A 326 6.54 8.28 -1.80
CA ALA A 326 7.49 7.29 -2.30
C ALA A 326 6.81 6.29 -3.25
N MET A 327 5.62 5.81 -2.87
CA MET A 327 4.84 4.86 -3.66
C MET A 327 4.26 5.49 -4.92
N ARG A 328 3.79 6.75 -4.83
CA ARG A 328 3.37 7.56 -5.97
C ARG A 328 4.48 7.66 -7.00
N ARG A 329 5.71 7.98 -6.58
CA ARG A 329 6.86 8.11 -7.48
C ARG A 329 7.25 6.79 -8.15
N ILE A 330 7.23 5.69 -7.40
CA ILE A 330 7.52 4.36 -7.95
C ILE A 330 6.49 3.96 -9.01
N LEU A 331 5.20 4.12 -8.70
CA LEU A 331 4.11 3.82 -9.63
C LEU A 331 4.16 4.71 -10.87
N LEU A 332 4.33 6.03 -10.71
CA LEU A 332 4.35 6.97 -11.84
C LEU A 332 5.52 6.69 -12.79
N ASN A 333 6.69 6.35 -12.26
CA ASN A 333 7.81 5.89 -13.07
C ASN A 333 7.47 4.63 -13.87
N GLN A 334 6.76 3.66 -13.27
CA GLN A 334 6.38 2.45 -13.98
C GLN A 334 5.28 2.71 -15.02
N ILE A 335 4.28 3.52 -14.70
CA ILE A 335 3.21 3.95 -15.61
C ILE A 335 3.83 4.61 -16.84
N ALA A 336 4.72 5.59 -16.65
CA ALA A 336 5.40 6.29 -17.73
C ALA A 336 6.29 5.37 -18.60
N LYS A 337 6.81 4.27 -18.04
CA LYS A 337 7.59 3.26 -18.79
C LYS A 337 6.73 2.32 -19.61
N MET A 338 5.51 2.03 -19.16
CA MET A 338 4.57 1.10 -19.82
C MET A 338 3.65 1.79 -20.81
N GLU A 339 3.64 3.11 -20.80
CA GLU A 339 2.89 3.91 -21.75
C GLU A 339 3.29 3.61 -23.19
N GLY A 340 2.29 3.36 -24.06
CA GLY A 340 2.49 2.96 -25.45
C GLY A 340 2.80 1.47 -25.64
N ASN A 341 3.14 0.72 -24.58
CA ASN A 341 3.34 -0.73 -24.64
C ASN A 341 2.81 -1.43 -23.38
N PRO A 342 1.50 -1.34 -23.09
CA PRO A 342 0.90 -1.99 -21.93
C PRO A 342 0.92 -3.52 -22.11
N ILE A 343 1.09 -4.26 -21.01
CA ILE A 343 0.95 -5.72 -21.02
C ILE A 343 -0.55 -6.05 -20.95
N PRO A 344 -1.14 -6.64 -21.99
CA PRO A 344 -2.56 -6.98 -21.99
C PRO A 344 -2.83 -8.15 -21.05
N LEU A 345 -3.95 -8.10 -20.34
CA LEU A 345 -4.43 -9.13 -19.41
C LEU A 345 -5.67 -9.81 -19.98
N GLN A 346 -6.08 -10.91 -19.35
CA GLN A 346 -7.35 -11.60 -19.59
C GLN A 346 -8.35 -11.19 -18.49
N PRO A 347 -9.25 -10.22 -18.74
CA PRO A 347 -10.21 -9.77 -17.74
C PRO A 347 -11.04 -10.92 -17.16
N GLY A 348 -11.12 -10.97 -15.82
CA GLY A 348 -11.92 -11.96 -15.10
C GLY A 348 -11.36 -13.39 -15.14
N ASN A 349 -10.18 -13.61 -15.70
CA ASN A 349 -9.56 -14.93 -15.79
C ASN A 349 -8.22 -14.98 -15.04
N PRO A 350 -8.22 -15.03 -13.69
CA PRO A 350 -6.99 -15.03 -12.91
C PRO A 350 -6.14 -16.28 -13.16
N ARG A 351 -4.84 -16.14 -12.93
CA ARG A 351 -3.84 -17.20 -13.03
C ARG A 351 -4.25 -18.40 -12.14
N PRO A 352 -4.29 -19.63 -12.68
CA PRO A 352 -4.74 -20.79 -11.90
C PRO A 352 -3.89 -21.04 -10.65
N GLY A 353 -4.51 -20.92 -9.47
CA GLY A 353 -3.88 -21.19 -8.18
C GLY A 353 -3.76 -22.69 -7.83
N PRO A 354 -3.17 -23.04 -6.68
CA PRO A 354 -3.16 -24.41 -6.18
C PRO A 354 -4.59 -24.86 -5.90
N GLN A 355 -4.91 -26.09 -6.32
CA GLN A 355 -6.19 -26.74 -6.02
C GLN A 355 -6.30 -26.94 -4.51
N VAL A 356 -7.44 -26.58 -3.93
CA VAL A 356 -7.67 -26.64 -2.47
C VAL A 356 -7.66 -28.09 -1.94
N HIS A 357 -7.79 -29.08 -2.84
CA HIS A 357 -7.91 -30.49 -2.50
C HIS A 357 -6.63 -31.20 -2.03
N ASP A 358 -5.45 -30.57 -2.15
CA ASP A 358 -4.18 -31.19 -1.73
C ASP A 358 -3.80 -30.91 -0.27
N ALA A 359 -4.65 -30.23 0.49
CA ALA A 359 -4.49 -30.10 1.94
C ALA A 359 -5.06 -31.34 2.65
N GLN A 360 -4.41 -32.50 2.47
CA GLN A 360 -4.54 -33.56 3.46
C GLN A 360 -4.00 -33.00 4.78
N PRO A 361 -4.79 -32.97 5.87
CA PRO A 361 -4.28 -32.57 7.17
C PRO A 361 -3.11 -33.51 7.49
N SER A 362 -1.92 -32.95 7.64
CA SER A 362 -0.76 -33.68 8.14
C SER A 362 -1.19 -34.33 9.46
N SER A 363 -1.38 -35.65 9.44
CA SER A 363 -1.54 -36.46 10.62
C SER A 363 -0.29 -36.24 11.47
N SER A 364 -0.44 -35.44 12.51
CA SER A 364 0.55 -35.26 13.57
C SER A 364 0.93 -36.64 14.11
N VAL A 365 2.23 -36.95 14.00
CA VAL A 365 2.92 -38.02 14.74
C VAL A 365 3.41 -37.45 16.05
#